data_AF-A0A392MY64-F1
#
_entry.id   AF-A0A392MY64-F1
#
_cell.length_a   1.000
_cell.length_b   1.000
_cell.length_c   1.000
_cell.angle_alpha   90.00
_cell.angle_beta   90.00
_cell.angle_gamma   90.00
#
_symmetry.space_group_name_H-M   'P 1'
#
loop_
_entity.id
_entity.type
_entity.pdbx_description
1 polymer ?
#
loop_
_entity_poly.entity_id
_entity_poly.type
_entity_poly.pdbx_seq_one_letter_code
_entity_poly.pdbx_strand_id
1 'polypeptide(L)'
;MMGTGYVWIATAFLSAILDISSPLSSDRMDEIQGVLTPRVYTPDSELKRKFVSKWKNLTHGNTANGPLGLSFLSLYAYDTIYALAHALDAFFKQGNKITFSNDSKLSSLKGDNLHLDALNVFDEGYSLRRNIYEVNMTGVTGLFKYGPDKNLVNPAYEIMNVVGTGTRRIGYWSNHSGLSVIPPETLLSKPGNDFRESTKLLPVIWPGDTAQKPRGWVFPNNGRLLRIGVPIGVSYQQFVSQVPGTDTFQGFCIDVFLSAVNLLPYAVPYKFIPYGDHKNNPSNSELVRRITTGEFDGAVGDIAITTERTKIVDFTQPFVESGLVVVAPVKEADTSALAFLAPFTPRMWFVTAVFFIIVGTVVWILEHRVNDEFRGPPRKQV
;
A
#
# COMPACT_ATOMS: atom_id res chain seq x y z
N MET A 1 21.20 7.42 8.86
CA MET A 1 19.78 7.39 8.44
C MET A 1 19.22 8.79 8.10
N MET A 2 20.07 9.78 7.77
CA MET A 2 19.69 11.16 7.38
C MET A 2 20.09 11.50 5.93
N GLY A 3 20.35 10.48 5.12
CA GLY A 3 20.70 10.64 3.71
C GLY A 3 19.50 10.51 2.78
N THR A 4 19.76 10.58 1.48
CA THR A 4 18.78 10.40 0.42
C THR A 4 17.99 9.09 0.58
N GLY A 5 16.66 9.16 0.49
CA GLY A 5 15.77 7.99 0.58
C GLY A 5 15.12 7.77 1.95
N TYR A 6 15.57 8.48 2.99
CA TYR A 6 14.95 8.43 4.33
C TYR A 6 13.85 9.48 4.50
N VAL A 7 12.90 9.20 5.40
CA VAL A 7 11.81 10.11 5.79
C VAL A 7 11.72 10.15 7.30
N TRP A 8 11.71 11.34 7.88
CA TRP A 8 11.52 11.55 9.31
C TRP A 8 10.40 12.54 9.56
N ILE A 9 9.44 12.13 10.38
CA ILE A 9 8.35 12.96 10.85
C ILE A 9 8.43 12.95 12.38
N ALA A 10 8.74 14.11 12.95
CA ALA A 10 8.78 14.31 14.39
C ALA A 10 7.44 14.83 14.92
N THR A 11 7.22 14.70 16.22
CA THR A 11 6.06 15.29 16.89
C THR A 11 6.26 16.79 17.09
N ALA A 12 5.18 17.49 17.48
CA ALA A 12 5.22 18.94 17.69
C ALA A 12 6.24 19.40 18.75
N PHE A 13 6.74 18.49 19.58
CA PHE A 13 7.79 18.77 20.54
C PHE A 13 9.07 19.27 19.87
N LEU A 14 9.45 18.73 18.70
CA LEU A 14 10.63 19.22 17.97
C LEU A 14 10.44 20.69 17.59
N SER A 15 9.27 21.07 17.06
CA SER A 15 9.00 22.47 16.73
C SER A 15 9.09 23.41 17.94
N ALA A 16 8.67 22.95 19.14
CA ALA A 16 8.78 23.73 20.38
C ALA A 16 10.24 23.91 20.81
N ILE A 17 11.07 22.86 20.73
CA ILE A 17 12.51 22.97 20.99
C ILE A 17 13.14 23.94 20.01
N LEU A 18 12.85 23.82 18.71
CA LEU A 18 13.40 24.70 17.68
C LEU A 18 13.05 26.16 17.96
N ASP A 19 11.84 26.47 18.44
CA ASP A 19 11.45 27.84 18.78
C ASP A 19 12.09 28.38 20.07
N ILE A 20 12.32 27.51 21.07
CA ILE A 20 12.93 27.90 22.36
C ILE A 20 14.45 28.06 22.25
N SER A 21 15.09 27.19 21.47
CA SER A 21 16.56 27.07 21.38
C SER A 21 17.16 27.72 20.14
N SER A 22 16.36 28.43 19.34
CA SER A 22 16.84 29.15 18.16
C SER A 22 17.77 30.32 18.55
N PRO A 23 18.92 30.52 17.86
CA PRO A 23 19.46 29.67 16.81
C PRO A 23 20.22 28.46 17.37
N LEU A 24 19.96 27.27 16.82
CA LEU A 24 20.78 26.08 17.09
C LEU A 24 22.13 26.18 16.36
N SER A 25 23.14 25.43 16.82
CA SER A 25 24.42 25.30 16.12
C SER A 25 24.25 24.62 14.76
N SER A 26 25.15 24.92 13.81
CA SER A 26 25.13 24.31 12.47
C SER A 26 25.14 22.79 12.56
N ASP A 27 26.05 22.21 13.36
CA ASP A 27 26.18 20.76 13.53
C ASP A 27 24.86 20.08 13.92
N ARG A 28 24.11 20.69 14.86
CA ARG A 28 22.81 20.15 15.29
C ARG A 28 21.74 20.32 14.23
N MET A 29 21.77 21.41 13.48
CA MET A 29 20.83 21.63 12.37
C MET A 29 21.10 20.65 11.21
N ASP A 30 22.37 20.31 10.96
CA ASP A 30 22.78 19.37 9.92
C ASP A 30 22.30 17.95 10.24
N GLU A 31 22.24 17.57 11.52
CA GLU A 31 21.70 16.27 11.97
C GLU A 31 20.19 16.10 11.73
N ILE A 32 19.43 17.18 11.59
CA ILE A 32 17.96 17.17 11.47
C ILE A 32 17.45 17.72 10.12
N GLN A 33 18.31 17.80 9.10
CA GLN A 33 17.92 18.29 7.77
C GLN A 33 16.82 17.44 7.14
N GLY A 34 15.80 18.10 6.60
CA GLY A 34 14.66 17.48 5.92
C GLY A 34 13.67 16.76 6.84
N VAL A 35 13.77 16.96 8.16
CA VAL A 35 12.78 16.47 9.12
C VAL A 35 11.52 17.31 9.03
N LEU A 36 10.37 16.65 8.96
CA LEU A 36 9.06 17.30 9.06
C LEU A 36 8.59 17.30 10.51
N THR A 37 8.04 18.43 10.97
CA THR A 37 7.40 18.54 12.29
C THR A 37 6.14 19.39 12.21
N PRO A 38 5.03 18.96 12.83
CA PRO A 38 3.90 19.85 13.03
C PRO A 38 4.28 20.92 14.07
N ARG A 39 3.65 22.07 14.00
CA ARG A 39 3.68 23.15 15.00
C ARG A 39 2.25 23.61 15.22
N VAL A 40 1.81 23.79 16.46
CA VAL A 40 0.43 24.24 16.70
C VAL A 40 0.23 25.63 16.08
N TYR A 41 -0.79 25.78 15.25
CA TYR A 41 -1.10 27.02 14.57
C TYR A 41 -1.62 28.04 15.58
N THR A 42 -1.02 29.22 15.56
CA THR A 42 -1.48 30.39 16.30
C THR A 42 -1.54 31.58 15.35
N PRO A 43 -2.70 32.21 15.16
CA PRO A 43 -2.89 33.32 14.23
C PRO A 43 -1.84 34.41 14.41
N ASP A 44 -1.39 35.04 13.32
CA ASP A 44 -0.55 36.23 13.42
C ASP A 44 -1.42 37.45 13.76
N SER A 45 -1.64 37.67 15.05
CA SER A 45 -2.43 38.77 15.58
C SER A 45 -1.56 39.92 16.10
N GLU A 46 -2.12 41.13 16.17
CA GLU A 46 -1.45 42.26 16.80
C GLU A 46 -1.14 41.98 18.29
N LEU A 47 -2.04 41.30 19.01
CA LEU A 47 -1.84 40.88 20.39
C LEU A 47 -0.61 39.98 20.52
N LYS A 48 -0.47 38.97 19.64
CA LYS A 48 0.68 38.08 19.60
C LYS A 48 1.97 38.85 19.32
N ARG A 49 1.99 39.73 18.31
CA ARG A 49 3.20 40.53 17.99
C ARG A 49 3.63 41.44 19.13
N LYS A 50 2.68 42.10 19.82
CA LYS A 50 2.95 42.90 21.02
C LYS A 50 3.50 42.04 22.15
N PHE A 51 2.91 40.87 22.39
CA PHE A 51 3.38 39.93 23.40
C PHE A 51 4.81 39.45 23.12
N VAL A 52 5.10 39.00 21.89
CA VAL A 52 6.45 38.56 21.47
C VAL A 52 7.47 39.69 21.61
N SER A 53 7.12 40.92 21.22
CA SER A 53 7.99 42.08 21.38
C SER A 53 8.27 42.39 22.85
N LYS A 54 7.25 42.35 23.70
CA LYS A 54 7.40 42.58 25.15
C LYS A 54 8.25 41.47 25.78
N TRP A 55 8.02 40.22 25.40
CA TRP A 55 8.79 39.07 25.86
C TRP A 55 10.27 39.23 25.52
N LYS A 56 10.58 39.54 24.25
CA LYS A 56 11.95 39.77 23.80
C LYS A 56 12.64 40.87 24.60
N ASN A 57 11.95 41.97 24.88
CA ASN A 57 12.51 43.07 25.68
C ASN A 57 12.81 42.66 27.14
N LEU A 58 11.94 41.84 27.74
CA LEU A 58 12.13 41.34 29.11
C LEU A 58 13.26 40.31 29.21
N THR A 59 13.47 39.50 28.17
CA THR A 59 14.46 38.42 28.17
C THR A 59 15.82 38.83 27.60
N HIS A 60 15.94 40.02 26.98
CA HIS A 60 17.18 40.53 26.40
C HIS A 60 18.30 40.76 27.44
N GLY A 61 17.95 40.93 28.72
CA GLY A 61 18.90 41.37 29.74
C GLY A 61 19.25 40.38 30.86
N ASN A 62 18.67 39.16 30.88
CA ASN A 62 18.59 38.40 32.14
C ASN A 62 19.10 36.95 32.11
N THR A 63 19.88 36.54 31.11
CA THR A 63 20.41 35.17 31.05
C THR A 63 21.80 35.14 30.42
N ALA A 64 22.74 34.45 31.08
CA ALA A 64 24.09 34.18 30.58
C ALA A 64 24.11 33.41 29.23
N ASN A 65 22.95 32.88 28.80
CA ASN A 65 22.78 31.99 27.65
C ASN A 65 21.98 32.61 26.49
N GLY A 66 21.83 33.94 26.44
CA GLY A 66 21.08 34.64 25.38
C GLY A 66 19.56 34.73 25.64
N PRO A 67 18.78 35.35 24.73
CA PRO A 67 17.36 35.60 24.93
C PRO A 67 16.56 34.29 25.00
N LEU A 68 15.66 34.18 25.97
CA LEU A 68 14.82 33.00 26.12
C LEU A 68 13.79 32.93 24.99
N GLY A 69 13.89 31.88 24.15
CA GLY A 69 12.98 31.66 23.03
C GLY A 69 11.55 31.38 23.47
N LEU A 70 10.62 31.46 22.52
CA LEU A 70 9.18 31.39 22.79
C LEU A 70 8.52 30.39 21.85
N SER A 71 7.95 29.33 22.42
CA SER A 71 7.20 28.33 21.65
C SER A 71 5.68 28.51 21.78
N PHE A 72 4.93 27.73 21.00
CA PHE A 72 3.48 27.66 21.16
C PHE A 72 3.05 27.25 22.58
N LEU A 73 3.82 26.40 23.28
CA LEU A 73 3.51 25.99 24.66
C LEU A 73 3.49 27.20 25.61
N SER A 74 4.44 28.11 25.45
CA SER A 74 4.51 29.35 26.24
C SER A 74 3.32 30.28 25.96
N LEU A 75 2.89 30.36 24.70
CA LEU A 75 1.70 31.13 24.32
C LEU A 75 0.42 30.54 24.93
N TYR A 76 0.26 29.22 24.87
CA TYR A 76 -0.89 28.52 25.47
C TYR A 76 -0.90 28.63 26.99
N ALA A 77 0.27 28.56 27.64
CA ALA A 77 0.38 28.77 29.08
C ALA A 77 -0.09 30.17 29.48
N TYR A 78 0.29 31.19 28.72
CA TYR A 78 -0.16 32.57 28.94
C TYR A 78 -1.68 32.70 28.81
N ASP A 79 -2.26 32.21 27.71
CA ASP A 79 -3.70 32.27 27.51
C ASP A 79 -4.48 31.41 28.51
N THR A 80 -3.94 30.30 29.00
CA THR A 80 -4.59 29.47 30.02
C THR A 80 -4.83 30.25 31.32
N ILE A 81 -3.87 31.10 31.73
CA ILE A 81 -4.03 31.96 32.91
C ILE A 81 -5.11 33.03 32.67
N TYR A 82 -5.15 33.62 31.48
CA TYR A 82 -6.20 34.58 31.12
C TYR A 82 -7.58 33.91 31.08
N ALA A 83 -7.68 32.71 30.52
CA ALA A 83 -8.92 31.92 30.50
C ALA A 83 -9.42 31.65 31.92
N LEU A 84 -8.52 31.24 32.82
CA LEU A 84 -8.85 31.00 34.22
C LEU A 84 -9.31 32.29 34.92
N ALA A 85 -8.66 33.42 34.66
CA ALA A 85 -9.06 34.71 35.22
C ALA A 85 -10.47 35.12 34.75
N HIS A 86 -10.80 34.93 33.46
CA HIS A 86 -12.14 35.16 32.94
C HIS A 86 -13.18 34.22 33.57
N ALA A 87 -12.85 32.94 33.75
CA ALA A 87 -13.73 31.98 34.40
C ALA A 87 -14.01 32.34 35.86
N LEU A 88 -12.98 32.78 36.60
CA LEU A 88 -13.10 33.23 37.99
C LEU A 88 -13.91 34.52 38.09
N ASP A 89 -13.70 35.49 37.19
CA ASP A 89 -14.50 36.71 37.13
C ASP A 89 -16.00 36.41 36.93
N ALA A 90 -16.32 35.52 35.98
CA ALA A 90 -17.69 35.05 35.78
C ALA A 90 -18.23 34.31 37.02
N PHE A 91 -17.41 33.46 37.64
CA PHE A 91 -17.76 32.73 38.85
C PHE A 91 -18.14 33.64 40.02
N PHE A 92 -17.37 34.70 40.27
CA PHE A 92 -17.66 35.65 41.34
C PHE A 92 -18.84 36.55 41.01
N LYS A 93 -19.03 36.94 39.74
CA LYS A 93 -20.19 37.73 39.30
C LYS A 93 -21.53 37.00 39.48
N GLN A 94 -21.51 35.66 39.44
CA GLN A 94 -22.68 34.82 39.74
C GLN A 94 -23.00 34.74 41.25
N GLY A 95 -22.17 35.34 42.13
CA GLY A 95 -22.35 35.32 43.58
C GLY A 95 -21.80 34.06 44.27
N ASN A 96 -21.08 33.21 43.54
CA ASN A 96 -20.48 32.00 44.10
C ASN A 96 -19.32 32.36 45.05
N LYS A 97 -19.06 31.49 46.04
CA LYS A 97 -18.00 31.66 47.03
C LYS A 97 -16.99 30.52 46.96
N ILE A 98 -15.76 30.78 47.39
CA ILE A 98 -14.74 29.74 47.53
C ILE A 98 -14.86 29.13 48.93
N THR A 99 -15.46 27.96 49.02
CA THR A 99 -15.59 27.17 50.25
C THR A 99 -15.18 25.72 49.99
N PHE A 100 -14.67 25.04 51.02
CA PHE A 100 -14.19 23.68 50.89
C PHE A 100 -14.78 22.81 51.99
N SER A 101 -15.10 21.57 51.64
CA SER A 101 -15.59 20.53 52.56
C SER A 101 -14.72 19.28 52.51
N ASN A 102 -14.73 18.51 53.59
CA ASN A 102 -14.03 17.23 53.63
C ASN A 102 -14.81 16.17 52.85
N ASP A 103 -14.14 15.41 51.99
CA ASP A 103 -14.74 14.26 51.32
C ASP A 103 -14.60 13.00 52.18
N SER A 104 -15.75 12.47 52.61
CA SER A 104 -15.78 11.23 53.41
C SER A 104 -15.18 10.03 52.68
N LYS A 105 -15.15 10.02 51.33
CA LYS A 105 -14.50 8.95 50.55
C LYS A 105 -12.98 8.96 50.68
N LEU A 106 -12.37 10.14 50.82
CA LEU A 106 -10.92 10.29 50.97
C LEU A 106 -10.42 9.85 52.36
N SER A 107 -11.30 9.85 53.36
CA SER A 107 -10.98 9.37 54.71
C SER A 107 -10.65 7.86 54.78
N SER A 108 -11.04 7.09 53.75
CA SER A 108 -10.71 5.66 53.64
C SER A 108 -9.29 5.38 53.16
N LEU A 109 -8.59 6.38 52.62
CA LEU A 109 -7.20 6.30 52.13
C LEU A 109 -6.17 6.68 53.21
N LYS A 110 -6.61 6.69 54.46
CA LYS A 110 -5.82 7.09 55.62
C LYS A 110 -4.72 6.05 55.89
N GLY A 111 -3.46 6.44 55.70
CA GLY A 111 -2.29 5.59 55.95
C GLY A 111 -1.28 5.50 54.81
N ASP A 112 -1.60 6.03 53.62
CA ASP A 112 -0.64 6.13 52.51
C ASP A 112 0.30 7.35 52.66
N ASN A 113 1.53 7.24 52.15
CA ASN A 113 2.57 8.30 52.17
C ASN A 113 2.15 9.61 51.48
N LEU A 114 1.05 9.62 50.74
CA LEU A 114 0.57 10.75 49.94
C LEU A 114 -0.42 11.66 50.69
N HIS A 115 -0.86 11.30 51.91
CA HIS A 115 -1.77 12.12 52.74
C HIS A 115 -3.04 12.61 52.00
N LEU A 116 -3.63 11.75 51.16
CA LEU A 116 -4.82 12.09 50.36
C LEU A 116 -6.07 12.33 51.22
N ASP A 117 -6.06 11.87 52.47
CA ASP A 117 -7.10 12.10 53.48
C ASP A 117 -7.16 13.56 53.96
N ALA A 118 -6.11 14.36 53.71
CA ALA A 118 -6.07 15.79 54.03
C ALA A 118 -6.59 16.70 52.90
N LEU A 119 -6.97 16.14 51.74
CA LEU A 119 -7.48 16.92 50.62
C LEU A 119 -8.96 17.28 50.83
N ASN A 120 -9.27 18.57 50.65
CA ASN A 120 -10.63 19.06 50.69
C ASN A 120 -11.21 19.20 49.27
N VAL A 121 -12.51 18.99 49.15
CA VAL A 121 -13.25 19.19 47.91
C VAL A 121 -13.75 20.63 47.85
N PHE A 122 -13.58 21.25 46.68
CA PHE A 122 -14.13 22.57 46.41
C PHE A 122 -15.64 22.44 46.16
N ASP A 123 -16.46 22.99 47.06
CA ASP A 123 -17.93 22.82 47.05
C ASP A 123 -18.55 23.29 45.73
N GLU A 124 -18.12 24.48 45.28
CA GLU A 124 -18.58 25.11 44.03
C GLU A 124 -17.70 24.73 42.83
N GLY A 125 -16.95 23.63 42.92
CA GLY A 125 -16.04 23.17 41.86
C GLY A 125 -16.75 22.88 40.54
N TYR A 126 -17.99 22.38 40.57
CA TYR A 126 -18.80 22.19 39.36
C TYR A 126 -19.16 23.51 38.68
N SER A 127 -19.49 24.53 39.46
CA SER A 127 -19.82 25.88 39.00
C SER A 127 -18.58 26.53 38.36
N LEU A 128 -17.41 26.47 39.02
CA LEU A 128 -16.16 26.97 38.43
C LEU A 128 -15.79 26.21 37.16
N ARG A 129 -15.89 24.88 37.16
CA ARG A 129 -15.60 24.06 35.97
C ARG A 129 -16.51 24.41 34.80
N ARG A 130 -17.80 24.68 35.05
CA ARG A 130 -18.73 25.16 34.02
C ARG A 130 -18.25 26.49 33.44
N ASN A 131 -17.92 27.45 34.30
CA ASN A 131 -17.42 28.75 33.86
C ASN A 131 -16.11 28.66 33.05
N ILE A 132 -15.22 27.71 33.37
CA ILE A 132 -14.02 27.43 32.57
C ILE A 132 -14.39 26.99 31.15
N TYR A 133 -15.35 26.07 30.99
CA TYR A 133 -15.78 25.60 29.67
C TYR A 133 -16.60 26.63 28.89
N GLU A 134 -17.21 27.60 29.57
CA GLU A 134 -17.97 28.69 28.96
C GLU A 134 -17.09 29.89 28.56
N VAL A 135 -15.79 29.86 28.84
CA VAL A 135 -14.85 30.91 28.41
C VAL A 135 -14.90 31.07 26.90
N ASN A 136 -15.10 32.31 26.46
CA ASN A 136 -15.02 32.73 25.08
C ASN A 136 -14.22 34.03 25.01
N MET A 137 -12.93 33.91 24.70
CA MET A 137 -12.01 35.05 24.66
C MET A 137 -11.11 34.98 23.43
N THR A 138 -10.48 36.10 23.09
CA THR A 138 -9.43 36.15 22.07
C THR A 138 -8.11 36.52 22.74
N GLY A 139 -7.19 35.55 22.80
CA GLY A 139 -5.88 35.67 23.42
C GLY A 139 -4.74 35.81 22.41
N VAL A 140 -3.51 35.55 22.86
CA VAL A 140 -2.32 35.56 21.98
C VAL A 140 -2.26 34.37 21.03
N THR A 141 -2.95 33.27 21.37
CA THR A 141 -3.11 32.05 20.55
C THR A 141 -4.30 32.13 19.59
N GLY A 142 -5.08 33.22 19.61
CA GLY A 142 -6.29 33.39 18.81
C GLY A 142 -7.57 33.19 19.62
N LEU A 143 -8.63 32.70 18.96
CA LEU A 143 -9.90 32.40 19.62
C LEU A 143 -9.74 31.23 20.59
N PHE A 144 -9.94 31.48 21.88
CA PHE A 144 -9.89 30.49 22.94
C PHE A 144 -11.32 30.20 23.41
N LYS A 145 -11.86 29.08 22.94
CA LYS A 145 -13.22 28.63 23.23
C LYS A 145 -13.26 27.10 23.23
N TYR A 146 -14.01 26.52 24.16
CA TYR A 146 -14.25 25.08 24.19
C TYR A 146 -15.46 24.68 23.34
N GLY A 147 -15.34 23.52 22.68
CA GLY A 147 -16.41 22.86 21.94
C GLY A 147 -17.29 21.99 22.84
N PRO A 148 -18.37 21.40 22.29
CA PRO A 148 -19.25 20.49 23.03
C PRO A 148 -18.53 19.27 23.60
N ASP A 149 -17.41 18.87 23.00
CA ASP A 149 -16.54 17.76 23.40
C ASP A 149 -15.51 18.17 24.48
N LYS A 150 -15.55 19.41 24.96
CA LYS A 150 -14.62 20.00 25.94
C LYS A 150 -13.17 20.16 25.42
N ASN A 151 -12.96 20.08 24.12
CA ASN A 151 -11.69 20.44 23.48
C ASN A 151 -11.73 21.88 22.95
N LEU A 152 -10.56 22.47 22.67
CA LEU A 152 -10.52 23.78 22.00
C LEU A 152 -11.12 23.68 20.58
N VAL A 153 -11.91 24.69 20.20
CA VAL A 153 -12.55 24.75 18.88
C VAL A 153 -11.49 25.03 17.81
N ASN A 154 -11.62 24.36 16.66
CA ASN A 154 -10.78 24.55 15.46
C ASN A 154 -9.26 24.41 15.70
N PRO A 155 -8.77 23.29 16.29
CA PRO A 155 -7.34 23.05 16.37
C PRO A 155 -6.75 22.96 14.95
N ALA A 156 -5.62 23.62 14.76
CA ALA A 156 -4.90 23.62 13.50
C ALA A 156 -3.40 23.56 13.74
N TYR A 157 -2.66 23.11 12.73
CA TYR A 157 -1.22 22.95 12.78
C TYR A 157 -0.59 23.58 11.54
N GLU A 158 0.59 24.14 11.71
CA GLU A 158 1.53 24.44 10.64
C GLU A 158 2.39 23.21 10.42
N ILE A 159 2.59 22.82 9.17
CA ILE A 159 3.55 21.77 8.82
C ILE A 159 4.86 22.46 8.50
N MET A 160 5.89 22.15 9.27
CA MET A 160 7.22 22.74 9.17
C MET A 160 8.20 21.71 8.60
N ASN A 161 9.09 22.18 7.73
CA ASN A 161 10.23 21.43 7.24
C ASN A 161 11.53 22.07 7.74
N VAL A 162 12.44 21.28 8.30
CA VAL A 162 13.75 21.76 8.75
C VAL A 162 14.70 21.84 7.55
N VAL A 163 15.19 23.04 7.23
CA VAL A 163 16.04 23.28 6.06
C VAL A 163 17.09 24.35 6.38
N GLY A 164 18.36 24.04 6.09
CA GLY A 164 19.48 24.93 6.36
C GLY A 164 19.56 25.27 7.85
N THR A 165 19.62 26.57 8.18
CA THR A 165 19.78 27.04 9.57
C THR A 165 18.44 27.25 10.30
N GLY A 166 17.31 26.84 9.73
CA GLY A 166 16.01 27.10 10.34
C GLY A 166 14.88 26.17 9.90
N THR A 167 13.66 26.68 10.02
CA THR A 167 12.45 25.97 9.62
C THR A 167 11.68 26.75 8.58
N ARG A 168 11.10 26.02 7.63
CA ARG A 168 10.24 26.54 6.57
C ARG A 168 8.85 25.95 6.70
N ARG A 169 7.83 26.80 6.77
CA ARG A 169 6.43 26.35 6.70
C ARG A 169 6.13 25.84 5.29
N ILE A 170 5.58 24.63 5.17
CA ILE A 170 5.16 24.04 3.89
C ILE A 170 3.64 24.02 3.71
N GLY A 171 2.89 24.29 4.78
CA GLY A 171 1.45 24.49 4.73
C GLY A 171 0.84 24.37 6.13
N TYR A 172 -0.45 24.10 6.16
CA TYR A 172 -1.29 23.97 7.33
C TYR A 172 -2.08 22.68 7.28
N TRP A 173 -2.54 22.24 8.43
CA TRP A 173 -3.53 21.19 8.59
C TRP A 173 -4.62 21.66 9.54
N SER A 174 -5.87 21.36 9.21
CA SER A 174 -7.00 21.56 10.13
C SER A 174 -8.06 20.47 9.88
N ASN A 175 -8.95 20.28 10.85
CA ASN A 175 -10.07 19.34 10.69
C ASN A 175 -11.02 19.70 9.53
N HIS A 176 -11.14 20.99 9.18
CA HIS A 176 -12.06 21.42 8.12
C HIS A 176 -11.42 21.37 6.73
N SER A 177 -10.14 21.74 6.60
CA SER A 177 -9.46 21.86 5.31
C SER A 177 -8.60 20.66 4.93
N GLY A 178 -8.28 19.78 5.89
CA GLY A 178 -7.15 18.87 5.72
C GLY A 178 -5.85 19.64 5.50
N LEU A 179 -4.94 19.09 4.68
CA LEU A 179 -3.70 19.77 4.30
C LEU A 179 -3.99 20.90 3.31
N SER A 180 -3.47 22.09 3.59
CA SER A 180 -3.66 23.26 2.74
C SER A 180 -2.49 24.24 2.82
N VAL A 181 -2.21 24.98 1.76
CA VAL A 181 -1.27 26.13 1.81
C VAL A 181 -1.93 27.41 2.32
N ILE A 182 -3.26 27.43 2.41
CA ILE A 182 -4.04 28.58 2.87
C ILE A 182 -4.24 28.50 4.39
N PRO A 183 -4.08 29.62 5.13
CA PRO A 183 -4.33 29.64 6.56
C PRO A 183 -5.76 29.21 6.95
N PRO A 184 -5.93 28.50 8.07
CA PRO A 184 -7.23 27.99 8.55
C PRO A 184 -8.33 29.05 8.66
N GLU A 185 -8.00 30.26 9.13
CA GLU A 185 -8.99 31.34 9.35
C GLU A 185 -9.66 31.82 8.06
N THR A 186 -8.89 31.92 6.98
CA THR A 186 -9.40 32.36 5.68
C THR A 186 -10.39 31.35 5.11
N LEU A 187 -10.17 30.07 5.35
CA LEU A 187 -11.03 28.98 4.87
C LEU A 187 -12.33 28.88 5.67
N LEU A 188 -12.28 29.12 6.98
CA LEU A 188 -13.49 29.20 7.81
C LEU A 188 -14.42 30.35 7.40
N SER A 189 -13.87 31.43 6.83
CA SER A 189 -14.62 32.62 6.42
C SER A 189 -15.30 32.53 5.04
N LYS A 190 -15.04 31.48 4.24
CA LYS A 190 -15.58 31.34 2.88
C LYS A 190 -16.35 30.02 2.70
N PRO A 191 -17.65 30.05 2.38
CA PRO A 191 -18.39 28.86 1.97
C PRO A 191 -18.17 28.58 0.47
N GLY A 192 -17.67 27.40 0.08
CA GLY A 192 -17.78 26.93 -1.31
C GLY A 192 -16.64 26.06 -1.84
N ASN A 193 -17.02 24.98 -2.52
CA ASN A 193 -16.29 23.80 -3.03
C ASN A 193 -15.04 23.97 -3.94
N ASP A 194 -14.38 25.12 -4.02
CA ASP A 194 -13.25 25.35 -4.95
C ASP A 194 -11.87 25.14 -4.32
N PHE A 195 -11.63 24.02 -3.62
CA PHE A 195 -10.37 23.80 -2.90
C PHE A 195 -9.51 22.64 -3.42
N ARG A 196 -9.73 22.21 -4.67
CA ARG A 196 -8.93 21.11 -5.26
C ARG A 196 -7.48 21.49 -5.55
N GLU A 197 -7.16 22.76 -5.77
CA GLU A 197 -5.77 23.21 -6.00
C GLU A 197 -5.00 23.56 -4.72
N SER A 198 -5.69 23.97 -3.65
CA SER A 198 -5.05 24.39 -2.39
C SER A 198 -4.61 23.22 -1.49
N THR A 199 -4.92 21.97 -1.85
CA THR A 199 -4.64 20.76 -1.05
C THR A 199 -3.19 20.26 -1.14
N LYS A 200 -2.36 20.86 -1.99
CA LYS A 200 -0.95 20.47 -2.15
C LYS A 200 -0.07 21.36 -1.28
N LEU A 201 0.61 20.75 -0.30
CA LEU A 201 1.67 21.40 0.44
C LEU A 201 2.78 21.90 -0.50
N LEU A 202 3.51 22.93 -0.07
CA LEU A 202 4.71 23.39 -0.74
C LEU A 202 5.75 22.24 -0.80
N PRO A 203 6.65 22.27 -1.81
CA PRO A 203 7.67 21.23 -1.97
C PRO A 203 8.49 21.01 -0.69
N VAL A 204 8.63 19.74 -0.31
CA VAL A 204 9.43 19.29 0.82
C VAL A 204 10.86 19.02 0.34
N ILE A 205 11.82 19.51 1.10
CA ILE A 205 13.22 19.09 1.01
C ILE A 205 13.40 17.95 2.01
N TRP A 206 13.78 16.78 1.49
CA TRP A 206 13.97 15.56 2.26
C TRP A 206 15.41 15.41 2.72
N PRO A 207 15.70 14.52 3.69
CA PRO A 207 17.06 14.19 4.07
C PRO A 207 17.93 13.84 2.85
N GLY A 208 19.18 14.30 2.85
CA GLY A 208 20.07 14.25 1.68
C GLY A 208 19.89 15.40 0.68
N ASP A 209 19.27 16.51 1.11
CA ASP A 209 19.08 17.75 0.33
C ASP A 209 18.44 17.52 -1.04
N THR A 210 17.34 16.75 -1.06
CA THR A 210 16.63 16.41 -2.29
C THR A 210 15.16 16.79 -2.23
N ALA A 211 14.62 17.32 -3.32
CA ALA A 211 13.18 17.51 -3.50
C ALA A 211 12.47 16.22 -3.94
N GLN A 212 13.23 15.16 -4.29
CA GLN A 212 12.66 13.90 -4.72
C GLN A 212 11.99 13.19 -3.53
N LYS A 213 10.67 13.03 -3.59
CA LYS A 213 9.89 12.34 -2.56
C LYS A 213 10.40 10.89 -2.38
N PRO A 214 10.91 10.52 -1.19
CA PRO A 214 11.34 9.16 -0.94
C PRO A 214 10.14 8.20 -0.97
N ARG A 215 10.38 6.97 -1.43
CA ARG A 215 9.35 5.90 -1.43
C ARG A 215 9.04 5.37 -0.02
N GLY A 216 9.84 5.72 0.99
CA GLY A 216 9.62 5.39 2.40
C GLY A 216 10.25 4.06 2.87
N TRP A 217 10.80 3.24 1.95
CA TRP A 217 11.51 2.01 2.25
C TRP A 217 12.86 2.02 1.52
N VAL A 218 13.95 1.98 2.28
CA VAL A 218 15.31 1.72 1.75
C VAL A 218 15.60 0.26 2.05
N PHE A 219 15.57 -0.60 1.03
CA PHE A 219 15.97 -1.99 1.20
C PHE A 219 17.48 -2.03 1.53
N PRO A 220 17.89 -2.74 2.58
CA PRO A 220 19.30 -2.85 2.90
C PRO A 220 20.03 -3.56 1.76
N ASN A 221 21.13 -2.98 1.27
CA ASN A 221 21.99 -3.61 0.27
C ASN A 221 22.60 -4.95 0.75
N ASN A 222 22.54 -5.22 2.06
CA ASN A 222 23.02 -6.45 2.70
C ASN A 222 21.88 -7.40 3.11
N GLY A 223 20.77 -7.39 2.36
CA GLY A 223 19.61 -8.25 2.62
C GLY A 223 19.97 -9.75 2.61
N ARG A 224 19.23 -10.54 3.39
CA ARG A 224 19.34 -12.00 3.38
C ARG A 224 19.05 -12.53 1.97
N LEU A 225 19.92 -13.39 1.48
CA LEU A 225 19.78 -14.07 0.19
C LEU A 225 18.51 -14.95 0.20
N LEU A 226 17.59 -14.68 -0.72
CA LEU A 226 16.36 -15.47 -0.87
C LEU A 226 16.69 -16.86 -1.42
N ARG A 227 16.21 -17.91 -0.74
CA ARG A 227 16.36 -19.30 -1.15
C ARG A 227 15.19 -19.69 -2.04
N ILE A 228 15.42 -19.70 -3.34
CA ILE A 228 14.39 -19.99 -4.34
C ILE A 228 14.46 -21.47 -4.71
N GLY A 229 13.44 -22.24 -4.35
CA GLY A 229 13.34 -23.65 -4.70
C GLY A 229 13.02 -23.85 -6.18
N VAL A 230 13.78 -24.71 -6.86
CA VAL A 230 13.64 -24.98 -8.29
C VAL A 230 13.40 -26.48 -8.50
N PRO A 231 12.20 -26.92 -8.96
CA PRO A 231 11.91 -28.33 -9.15
C PRO A 231 12.70 -28.87 -10.35
N ILE A 232 13.50 -29.91 -10.13
CA ILE A 232 14.23 -30.60 -11.18
C ILE A 232 13.48 -31.87 -11.56
N GLY A 233 12.63 -31.74 -12.57
CA GLY A 233 11.93 -32.87 -13.20
C GLY A 233 12.75 -33.54 -14.29
N VAL A 234 12.41 -34.79 -14.58
CA VAL A 234 12.91 -35.53 -15.75
C VAL A 234 12.10 -35.20 -17.02
N SER A 235 10.84 -34.81 -16.86
CA SER A 235 9.99 -34.35 -17.95
C SER A 235 10.08 -32.83 -18.10
N TYR A 236 9.90 -32.32 -19.33
CA TYR A 236 9.76 -30.89 -19.63
C TYR A 236 10.97 -30.01 -19.26
N GLN A 237 12.19 -30.50 -19.53
CA GLN A 237 13.45 -29.79 -19.26
C GLN A 237 13.58 -28.41 -19.94
N GLN A 238 12.71 -28.09 -20.90
CA GLN A 238 12.65 -26.78 -21.55
C GLN A 238 12.14 -25.68 -20.60
N PHE A 239 11.31 -26.02 -19.62
CA PHE A 239 10.77 -25.04 -18.67
C PHE A 239 11.75 -24.75 -17.53
N VAL A 240 12.37 -25.79 -17.00
CA VAL A 240 13.38 -25.72 -15.95
C VAL A 240 14.33 -26.91 -16.10
N SER A 241 15.64 -26.65 -16.11
CA SER A 241 16.67 -27.67 -15.98
C SER A 241 17.91 -27.10 -15.27
N GLN A 242 18.65 -27.98 -14.61
CA GLN A 242 19.95 -27.64 -14.03
C GLN A 242 21.06 -27.98 -15.04
N VAL A 243 21.98 -27.06 -15.26
CA VAL A 243 23.13 -27.31 -16.15
C VAL A 243 24.08 -28.30 -15.47
N PRO A 244 24.40 -29.45 -16.10
CA PRO A 244 25.22 -30.48 -15.48
C PRO A 244 26.56 -29.95 -14.96
N GLY A 245 26.91 -30.30 -13.72
CA GLY A 245 28.18 -29.92 -13.10
C GLY A 245 28.26 -28.46 -12.61
N THR A 246 27.15 -27.72 -12.62
CA THR A 246 27.09 -26.34 -12.10
C THR A 246 25.88 -26.10 -11.21
N ASP A 247 25.93 -25.02 -10.42
CA ASP A 247 24.79 -24.50 -9.64
C ASP A 247 23.88 -23.57 -10.49
N THR A 248 24.00 -23.64 -11.83
CA THR A 248 23.21 -22.79 -12.73
C THR A 248 21.98 -23.51 -13.25
N PHE A 249 20.90 -22.74 -13.37
CA PHE A 249 19.60 -23.20 -13.83
C PHE A 249 19.24 -22.46 -15.11
N GLN A 250 18.56 -23.13 -16.02
CA GLN A 250 18.11 -22.59 -17.30
C GLN A 250 16.70 -23.06 -17.62
N GLY A 251 16.05 -22.40 -18.57
CA GLY A 251 14.71 -22.74 -19.03
C GLY A 251 13.75 -21.57 -18.92
N PHE A 252 12.60 -21.70 -19.58
CA PHE A 252 11.63 -20.62 -19.73
C PHE A 252 11.23 -19.97 -18.39
N CYS A 253 10.98 -20.75 -17.35
CA CYS A 253 10.55 -20.20 -16.05
C CYS A 253 11.68 -19.44 -15.34
N ILE A 254 12.94 -19.85 -15.55
CA ILE A 254 14.11 -19.15 -15.01
C ILE A 254 14.26 -17.80 -15.71
N ASP A 255 14.15 -17.77 -17.04
CA ASP A 255 14.27 -16.54 -17.84
C ASP A 255 13.19 -15.51 -17.49
N VAL A 256 11.95 -15.97 -17.25
CA VAL A 256 10.85 -15.12 -16.78
C VAL A 256 11.17 -14.53 -15.40
N PHE A 257 11.66 -15.34 -14.46
CA PHE A 257 12.06 -14.85 -13.13
C PHE A 257 13.19 -13.83 -13.21
N LEU A 258 14.25 -14.12 -13.97
CA LEU A 258 15.39 -13.20 -14.16
C LEU A 258 14.94 -11.89 -14.79
N SER A 259 14.07 -11.95 -15.80
CA SER A 259 13.50 -10.76 -16.45
C SER A 259 12.68 -9.92 -15.47
N ALA A 260 11.85 -10.56 -14.64
CA ALA A 260 11.07 -9.88 -13.62
C ALA A 260 11.96 -9.19 -12.57
N VAL A 261 13.01 -9.87 -12.10
CA VAL A 261 13.96 -9.30 -11.14
C VAL A 261 14.75 -8.13 -11.75
N ASN A 262 15.16 -8.22 -13.02
CA ASN A 262 15.91 -7.15 -13.70
C ASN A 262 15.07 -5.89 -13.93
N LEU A 263 13.74 -5.99 -13.95
CA LEU A 263 12.84 -4.84 -14.03
C LEU A 263 12.62 -4.15 -12.68
N LEU A 264 13.05 -4.78 -11.58
CA LEU A 264 12.93 -4.16 -10.26
C LEU A 264 13.95 -3.03 -10.13
N PRO A 265 13.55 -1.86 -9.59
CA PRO A 265 14.46 -0.73 -9.40
C PRO A 265 15.43 -0.92 -8.22
N TYR A 266 15.56 -2.15 -7.72
CA TYR A 266 16.39 -2.52 -6.57
C TYR A 266 16.95 -3.93 -6.75
N ALA A 267 18.12 -4.18 -6.14
CA ALA A 267 18.73 -5.50 -6.16
C ALA A 267 17.96 -6.47 -5.25
N VAL A 268 17.60 -7.63 -5.79
CA VAL A 268 17.05 -8.75 -5.01
C VAL A 268 18.13 -9.83 -4.95
N PRO A 269 18.81 -10.00 -3.80
CA PRO A 269 19.77 -11.08 -3.65
C PRO A 269 19.03 -12.41 -3.53
N TYR A 270 19.27 -13.36 -4.44
CA TYR A 270 18.67 -14.69 -4.42
C TYR A 270 19.68 -15.77 -4.78
N LYS A 271 19.37 -17.02 -4.41
CA LYS A 271 20.04 -18.23 -4.88
C LYS A 271 19.02 -19.30 -5.18
N PHE A 272 19.18 -19.94 -6.33
CA PHE A 272 18.41 -21.12 -6.69
C PHE A 272 18.91 -22.34 -5.92
N ILE A 273 17.97 -23.13 -5.41
CA ILE A 273 18.25 -24.37 -4.71
C ILE A 273 17.49 -25.49 -5.43
N PRO A 274 18.19 -26.56 -5.86
CA PRO A 274 17.56 -27.67 -6.56
C PRO A 274 16.61 -28.42 -5.63
N TYR A 275 15.43 -28.80 -6.14
CA TYR A 275 14.45 -29.61 -5.44
C TYR A 275 14.07 -30.84 -6.28
N GLY A 276 14.31 -32.04 -5.75
CA GLY A 276 14.04 -33.31 -6.43
C GLY A 276 15.21 -34.28 -6.32
N ASP A 277 15.02 -35.50 -6.85
CA ASP A 277 16.00 -36.59 -6.84
C ASP A 277 16.73 -36.77 -8.20
N HIS A 278 16.48 -35.86 -9.15
CA HIS A 278 16.97 -35.89 -10.53
C HIS A 278 16.59 -37.15 -11.33
N LYS A 279 15.69 -37.99 -10.79
CA LYS A 279 15.27 -39.27 -11.39
C LYS A 279 13.78 -39.31 -11.67
N ASN A 280 12.99 -38.64 -10.85
CA ASN A 280 11.55 -38.55 -10.96
C ASN A 280 11.10 -37.10 -10.98
N ASN A 281 9.89 -36.84 -11.48
CA ASN A 281 9.31 -35.52 -11.35
C ASN A 281 8.96 -35.23 -9.88
N PRO A 282 9.55 -34.18 -9.27
CA PRO A 282 9.31 -33.87 -7.88
C PRO A 282 7.88 -33.35 -7.65
N SER A 283 7.36 -33.53 -6.44
CA SER A 283 6.01 -33.06 -6.10
C SER A 283 5.99 -31.55 -5.90
N ASN A 284 5.37 -30.83 -6.82
CA ASN A 284 5.15 -29.39 -6.70
C ASN A 284 4.32 -29.01 -5.45
N SER A 285 3.44 -29.90 -4.96
CA SER A 285 2.68 -29.63 -3.73
C SER A 285 3.57 -29.66 -2.49
N GLU A 286 4.55 -30.58 -2.46
CA GLU A 286 5.50 -30.66 -1.34
C GLU A 286 6.55 -29.54 -1.42
N LEU A 287 6.97 -29.14 -2.62
CA LEU A 287 7.80 -27.94 -2.81
C LEU A 287 7.14 -26.70 -2.21
N VAL A 288 5.85 -26.48 -2.53
CA VAL A 288 5.07 -25.36 -2.01
C VAL A 288 4.95 -25.45 -0.48
N ARG A 289 4.73 -26.65 0.07
CA ARG A 289 4.69 -26.84 1.53
C ARG A 289 6.04 -26.53 2.20
N ARG A 290 7.17 -26.77 1.54
CA ARG A 290 8.49 -26.41 2.07
C ARG A 290 8.75 -24.90 2.15
N ILE A 291 7.94 -24.10 1.45
CA ILE A 291 7.94 -22.63 1.64
C ILE A 291 7.33 -22.29 3.01
N THR A 292 6.24 -22.96 3.40
CA THR A 292 5.57 -22.67 4.68
C THR A 292 6.37 -23.13 5.90
N THR A 293 7.20 -24.17 5.76
CA THR A 293 8.15 -24.60 6.80
C THR A 293 9.40 -23.73 6.86
N GLY A 294 9.55 -22.76 5.94
CA GLY A 294 10.71 -21.86 5.91
C GLY A 294 11.99 -22.53 5.41
N GLU A 295 11.90 -23.64 4.68
CA GLU A 295 13.05 -24.24 3.97
C GLU A 295 13.40 -23.44 2.72
N PHE A 296 12.39 -22.98 1.98
CA PHE A 296 12.50 -22.06 0.86
C PHE A 296 11.79 -20.74 1.18
N ASP A 297 12.28 -19.65 0.59
CA ASP A 297 11.66 -18.33 0.69
C ASP A 297 10.74 -18.05 -0.52
N GLY A 298 10.84 -18.87 -1.58
CA GLY A 298 9.97 -18.86 -2.75
C GLY A 298 10.28 -20.04 -3.67
N ALA A 299 9.52 -20.20 -4.77
CA ALA A 299 9.78 -21.24 -5.76
C ALA A 299 9.56 -20.73 -7.19
N VAL A 300 10.33 -21.27 -8.14
CA VAL A 300 10.24 -20.94 -9.57
C VAL A 300 10.20 -22.23 -10.37
N GLY A 301 9.20 -22.36 -11.24
CA GLY A 301 9.05 -23.48 -12.17
C GLY A 301 7.66 -23.53 -12.79
N ASP A 302 7.36 -24.63 -13.48
CA ASP A 302 6.06 -24.95 -14.07
C ASP A 302 5.04 -25.41 -13.01
N ILE A 303 4.83 -24.57 -12.00
CA ILE A 303 3.99 -24.87 -10.84
C ILE A 303 2.55 -24.43 -11.13
N ALA A 304 1.67 -25.40 -11.36
CA ALA A 304 0.25 -25.13 -11.52
C ALA A 304 -0.37 -24.47 -10.27
N ILE A 305 -1.10 -23.38 -10.47
CA ILE A 305 -1.86 -22.67 -9.43
C ILE A 305 -3.15 -23.46 -9.18
N THR A 306 -3.29 -24.03 -7.98
CA THR A 306 -4.48 -24.80 -7.58
C THR A 306 -5.08 -24.23 -6.30
N THR A 307 -6.39 -24.42 -6.09
CA THR A 307 -7.12 -23.92 -4.91
C THR A 307 -6.53 -24.39 -3.58
N GLU A 308 -5.92 -25.58 -3.53
CA GLU A 308 -5.27 -26.06 -2.32
C GLU A 308 -3.95 -25.33 -2.05
N ARG A 309 -3.15 -25.05 -3.10
CA ARG A 309 -1.85 -24.37 -2.97
C ARG A 309 -2.03 -22.89 -2.64
N THR A 310 -3.05 -22.23 -3.19
CA THR A 310 -3.34 -20.81 -2.89
C THR A 310 -3.83 -20.59 -1.45
N LYS A 311 -4.22 -21.64 -0.71
CA LYS A 311 -4.56 -21.53 0.71
C LYS A 311 -3.33 -21.47 1.61
N ILE A 312 -2.17 -21.91 1.12
CA ILE A 312 -0.95 -22.07 1.94
C ILE A 312 0.18 -21.14 1.52
N VAL A 313 0.22 -20.68 0.26
CA VAL A 313 1.18 -19.68 -0.22
C VAL A 313 0.51 -18.71 -1.18
N ASP A 314 1.08 -17.52 -1.29
CA ASP A 314 0.71 -16.55 -2.31
C ASP A 314 1.39 -16.87 -3.65
N PHE A 315 0.67 -16.65 -4.75
CA PHE A 315 1.18 -16.81 -6.12
C PHE A 315 1.25 -15.46 -6.83
N THR A 316 2.17 -15.34 -7.77
CA THR A 316 2.16 -14.24 -8.74
C THR A 316 0.96 -14.39 -9.69
N GLN A 317 0.69 -13.34 -10.47
CA GLN A 317 -0.18 -13.50 -11.64
C GLN A 317 0.40 -14.60 -12.56
N PRO A 318 -0.46 -15.45 -13.16
CA PRO A 318 0.01 -16.48 -14.09
C PRO A 318 0.62 -15.81 -15.32
N PHE A 319 1.80 -16.28 -15.73
CA PHE A 319 2.49 -15.80 -16.94
C PHE A 319 2.24 -16.69 -18.16
N VAL A 320 1.62 -17.87 -17.96
CA VAL A 320 1.14 -18.77 -19.01
C VAL A 320 -0.25 -19.25 -18.61
N GLU A 321 -1.20 -19.19 -19.54
CA GLU A 321 -2.54 -19.75 -19.34
C GLU A 321 -2.49 -21.29 -19.38
N SER A 322 -3.09 -21.94 -18.38
CA SER A 322 -3.28 -23.39 -18.37
C SER A 322 -4.55 -23.75 -19.15
N GLY A 323 -4.42 -24.58 -20.19
CA GLY A 323 -5.55 -25.11 -20.96
C GLY A 323 -5.51 -26.63 -21.06
N LEU A 324 -6.68 -27.28 -20.98
CA LEU A 324 -6.79 -28.72 -21.23
C LEU A 324 -6.91 -28.96 -22.74
N VAL A 325 -5.96 -29.70 -23.30
CA VAL A 325 -5.96 -30.08 -24.71
C VAL A 325 -5.95 -31.60 -24.82
N VAL A 326 -6.79 -32.15 -25.71
CA VAL A 326 -6.77 -33.57 -26.03
C VAL A 326 -5.80 -33.79 -27.18
N VAL A 327 -4.72 -34.52 -26.92
CA VAL A 327 -3.79 -34.97 -27.96
C VAL A 327 -4.21 -36.36 -28.39
N ALA A 328 -4.62 -36.50 -29.65
CA ALA A 328 -4.96 -37.79 -30.25
C ALA A 328 -3.96 -38.10 -31.38
N PRO A 329 -3.48 -39.35 -31.50
CA PRO A 329 -2.64 -39.73 -32.61
C PRO A 329 -3.45 -39.61 -33.90
N VAL A 330 -2.95 -38.81 -34.84
CA VAL A 330 -3.51 -38.78 -36.20
C VAL A 330 -2.98 -40.00 -36.92
N LYS A 331 -3.85 -40.96 -37.21
CA LYS A 331 -3.54 -42.02 -38.17
C LYS A 331 -3.76 -41.46 -39.57
N GLU A 332 -2.74 -41.52 -40.42
CA GLU A 332 -2.93 -41.21 -41.84
C GLU A 332 -3.99 -42.15 -42.42
N ALA A 333 -4.90 -41.63 -43.24
CA ALA A 333 -5.92 -42.44 -43.87
C ALA A 333 -5.26 -43.36 -44.91
N ASP A 334 -5.41 -44.67 -44.75
CA ASP A 334 -4.92 -45.65 -45.72
C ASP A 334 -5.52 -45.35 -47.10
N THR A 335 -4.68 -44.92 -48.03
CA THR A 335 -5.10 -44.62 -49.40
C THR A 335 -5.28 -45.94 -50.14
N SER A 336 -6.44 -46.58 -49.98
CA SER A 336 -6.76 -47.80 -50.71
C SER A 336 -7.08 -47.48 -52.17
N ALA A 337 -6.41 -48.16 -53.10
CA ALA A 337 -6.71 -48.07 -54.54
C ALA A 337 -8.17 -48.47 -54.88
N LEU A 338 -8.85 -49.19 -53.98
CA LEU A 338 -10.26 -49.58 -54.11
C LEU A 338 -11.23 -48.60 -53.43
N ALA A 339 -10.76 -47.43 -52.97
CA ALA A 339 -11.61 -46.41 -52.38
C ALA A 339 -12.76 -45.97 -53.33
N PHE A 340 -12.58 -46.10 -54.65
CA PHE A 340 -13.63 -45.81 -55.63
C PHE A 340 -14.83 -46.78 -55.56
N LEU A 341 -14.67 -47.97 -54.96
CA LEU A 341 -15.77 -48.92 -54.73
C LEU A 341 -16.55 -48.63 -53.45
N ALA A 342 -16.01 -47.80 -52.55
CA ALA A 342 -16.63 -47.43 -51.28
C ALA A 342 -18.00 -46.73 -51.37
N PRO A 343 -18.33 -45.95 -52.44
CA PRO A 343 -19.63 -45.28 -52.54
C PRO A 343 -20.84 -46.22 -52.56
N PHE A 344 -20.65 -47.49 -52.97
CA PHE A 344 -21.73 -48.47 -53.02
C PHE A 344 -21.43 -49.68 -52.14
N THR A 345 -22.45 -50.15 -51.43
CA THR A 345 -22.34 -51.42 -50.70
C THR A 345 -22.16 -52.59 -51.68
N PRO A 346 -21.54 -53.71 -51.26
CA PRO A 346 -21.38 -54.88 -52.12
C PRO A 346 -22.70 -55.38 -52.73
N ARG A 347 -23.81 -55.20 -52.02
CA ARG A 347 -25.16 -55.52 -52.51
C ARG A 347 -25.58 -54.63 -53.68
N MET A 348 -25.30 -53.32 -53.62
CA MET A 348 -25.61 -52.37 -54.70
C MET A 348 -24.77 -52.67 -55.95
N TRP A 349 -23.48 -53.02 -55.77
CA TRP A 349 -22.65 -53.49 -56.89
C TRP A 349 -23.21 -54.76 -57.53
N PHE A 350 -23.64 -55.73 -56.71
CA PHE A 350 -24.28 -56.95 -57.22
C PHE A 350 -25.57 -56.66 -57.99
N VAL A 351 -26.45 -55.81 -57.46
CA VAL A 351 -27.69 -55.39 -58.13
C VAL A 351 -27.37 -54.68 -59.45
N THR A 352 -26.34 -53.84 -59.49
CA THR A 352 -25.90 -53.14 -60.70
C THR A 352 -25.40 -54.13 -61.76
N ALA A 353 -24.62 -55.14 -61.36
CA ALA A 353 -24.16 -56.20 -62.26
C ALA A 353 -25.33 -57.03 -62.82
N VAL A 354 -26.30 -57.38 -61.97
CA VAL A 354 -27.53 -58.08 -62.40
C VAL A 354 -28.34 -57.23 -63.38
N PHE A 355 -28.53 -55.94 -63.10
CA PHE A 355 -29.21 -55.02 -64.01
C PHE A 355 -28.48 -54.88 -65.34
N PHE A 356 -27.15 -54.82 -65.34
CA PHE A 356 -26.35 -54.76 -66.56
C PHE A 356 -26.57 -56.00 -67.45
N ILE A 357 -26.60 -57.20 -66.86
CA ILE A 357 -26.90 -58.45 -67.59
C ILE A 357 -28.33 -58.46 -68.13
N ILE A 358 -29.31 -58.02 -67.34
CA ILE A 358 -30.71 -57.95 -67.76
C ILE A 358 -30.87 -56.99 -68.94
N VAL A 359 -30.32 -55.78 -68.84
CA VAL A 359 -30.37 -54.78 -69.92
C VAL A 359 -29.66 -55.30 -71.16
N GLY A 360 -28.47 -55.89 -71.02
CA GLY A 360 -27.76 -56.51 -72.14
C GLY A 360 -28.56 -57.61 -72.82
N THR A 361 -29.26 -58.45 -72.04
CA THR A 361 -30.13 -59.51 -72.57
C THR A 361 -31.34 -58.93 -73.31
N VAL A 362 -31.98 -57.89 -72.78
CA VAL A 362 -33.11 -57.21 -73.42
C VAL A 362 -32.68 -56.56 -74.74
N VAL A 363 -31.55 -55.84 -74.74
CA VAL A 363 -30.96 -55.25 -75.95
C VAL A 363 -30.64 -56.32 -76.97
N TRP A 364 -29.99 -57.42 -76.57
CA TRP A 364 -29.69 -58.55 -77.45
C TRP A 364 -30.95 -59.13 -78.08
N ILE A 365 -32.02 -59.40 -77.31
CA ILE A 365 -33.29 -59.93 -77.86
C ILE A 365 -33.92 -58.96 -78.88
N LEU A 366 -33.92 -57.66 -78.60
CA LEU A 366 -34.50 -56.64 -79.47
C LEU A 366 -33.70 -56.46 -80.77
N GLU A 367 -32.37 -56.37 -80.66
CA GLU A 367 -31.47 -56.22 -81.81
C GLU A 367 -31.36 -57.49 -82.64
N HIS A 368 -31.33 -58.68 -82.02
CA HIS A 368 -31.28 -59.98 -82.70
C HIS A 368 -32.43 -60.15 -83.72
N ARG A 369 -33.58 -59.53 -83.44
CA ARG A 369 -34.75 -59.60 -84.33
C ARG A 369 -34.59 -58.74 -85.59
N VAL A 370 -33.83 -57.65 -85.56
CA VAL A 370 -33.79 -56.65 -86.65
C VAL A 370 -32.41 -56.52 -87.31
N ASN A 371 -31.33 -56.71 -86.56
CA ASN A 371 -29.95 -56.46 -86.97
C ASN A 371 -29.22 -57.78 -87.31
N ASP A 372 -28.71 -57.92 -88.54
CA ASP A 372 -28.14 -59.16 -89.06
C ASP A 372 -26.78 -59.54 -88.44
N GLU A 373 -26.04 -58.57 -87.87
CA GLU A 373 -24.77 -58.84 -87.16
C GLU A 373 -24.98 -59.64 -85.86
N PHE A 374 -26.16 -59.50 -85.23
CA PHE A 374 -26.50 -60.20 -84.01
C PHE A 374 -27.15 -61.56 -84.25
N ARG A 375 -27.09 -62.16 -85.45
CA ARG A 375 -27.70 -63.49 -85.76
C ARG A 375 -26.72 -64.67 -85.90
N GLY A 376 -25.45 -64.48 -85.60
CA GLY A 376 -24.42 -65.54 -85.60
C GLY A 376 -24.50 -66.55 -84.45
N PRO A 377 -23.77 -67.69 -84.52
CA PRO A 377 -23.72 -68.68 -83.44
C PRO A 377 -23.16 -68.06 -82.14
N PRO A 378 -23.55 -68.55 -80.94
CA PRO A 378 -23.25 -67.90 -79.65
C PRO A 378 -21.76 -67.59 -79.42
N ARG A 379 -20.86 -68.40 -80.02
CA ARG A 379 -19.40 -68.21 -79.97
C ARG A 379 -18.88 -66.97 -80.71
N LYS A 380 -19.70 -66.30 -81.52
CA LYS A 380 -19.34 -65.05 -82.24
C LYS A 380 -19.99 -63.80 -81.64
N GLN A 381 -20.67 -63.92 -80.50
CA GLN A 381 -21.50 -62.86 -79.90
C GLN A 381 -21.17 -62.57 -78.42
N VAL A 382 -20.06 -63.11 -77.93
CA VAL A 382 -19.51 -62.82 -76.61
C VAL A 382 -18.51 -61.68 -76.70
#